data_AF-W2G654-F1
#
_entry.id   AF-W2G654-F1
#
_cell.length_a   1.000
_cell.length_b   1.000
_cell.length_c   1.000
_cell.angle_alpha   90.00
_cell.angle_beta   90.00
_cell.angle_gamma   90.00
#
_symmetry.space_group_name_H-M   'P 1'
#
loop_
_entity.id
_entity.type
_entity.pdbx_description
1 polymer ?
#
loop_
_entity_poly.entity_id
_entity_poly.type
_entity_poly.pdbx_seq_one_letter_code
_entity_poly.pdbx_strand_id
1 'polypeptide(L)'
;TKLSRQQIKSRLTALKGIYTSIKAMLDASGFGWDDERHVVLVHDSVWDDYVKSHPKVVDYRRKAMPLFDDLRDLFKGTYATGDYA
;
A
#
# COMPACT_ATOMS: atom_id res chain seq x y z
N THR A 1 0.80 27.42 -1.92
CA THR A 1 -0.46 27.01 -1.27
C THR A 1 -0.14 26.33 0.05
N LYS A 2 -0.51 26.88 1.22
CA LYS A 2 -0.28 26.21 2.52
C LYS A 2 -1.44 25.24 2.79
N LEU A 3 -1.12 23.97 3.05
CA LEU A 3 -2.10 22.99 3.50
C LEU A 3 -2.37 23.18 5.00
N SER A 4 -3.62 23.04 5.41
CA SER A 4 -3.97 23.03 6.83
C SER A 4 -3.48 21.74 7.49
N ARG A 5 -3.30 21.77 8.82
CA ARG A 5 -2.96 20.55 9.59
C ARG A 5 -3.94 19.41 9.35
N GLN A 6 -5.23 19.72 9.21
CA GLN A 6 -6.26 18.71 8.95
C GLN A 6 -6.13 18.11 7.54
N GLN A 7 -5.82 18.93 6.54
CA GLN A 7 -5.57 18.46 5.17
C GLN A 7 -4.32 17.57 5.11
N ILE A 8 -3.25 17.96 5.83
CA ILE A 8 -2.02 17.14 5.93
C ILE A 8 -2.33 15.79 6.57
N LYS A 9 -3.04 15.77 7.72
CA LYS A 9 -3.44 14.53 8.39
C LYS A 9 -4.29 13.63 7.49
N SER A 10 -5.30 14.19 6.81
CA SER A 10 -6.16 13.43 5.90
C SER A 10 -5.37 12.79 4.75
N ARG A 11 -4.44 13.55 4.15
CA ARG A 11 -3.56 13.03 3.09
C ARG A 11 -2.63 11.92 3.61
N LEU A 12 -2.06 12.10 4.80
CA LEU A 12 -1.20 11.09 5.42
C LEU A 12 -1.97 9.80 5.72
N THR A 13 -3.21 9.89 6.22
CA THR A 13 -4.07 8.72 6.44
C THR A 13 -4.36 7.98 5.13
N ALA A 14 -4.67 8.70 4.05
CA ALA A 14 -4.89 8.11 2.74
C ALA A 14 -3.63 7.38 2.21
N LEU A 15 -2.46 8.03 2.32
CA LEU A 15 -1.18 7.44 1.94
C LEU A 15 -0.82 6.20 2.78
N LYS A 16 -1.10 6.24 4.09
CA LYS A 16 -0.94 5.07 4.97
C LYS A 16 -1.83 3.92 4.53
N GLY A 17 -3.09 4.19 4.18
CA GLY A 17 -4.02 3.19 3.64
C GLY A 17 -3.46 2.50 2.40
N ILE A 18 -3.03 3.29 1.42
CA ILE A 18 -2.41 2.79 0.17
C ILE A 18 -1.19 1.91 0.50
N TYR A 19 -0.26 2.40 1.32
CA TYR A 19 0.93 1.65 1.72
C TYR A 19 0.56 0.32 2.38
N THR A 20 -0.37 0.32 3.34
CA THR A 20 -0.78 -0.91 4.04
C THR A 20 -1.43 -1.92 3.10
N SER A 21 -2.21 -1.49 2.11
CA SER A 21 -2.81 -2.40 1.12
C SER A 21 -1.75 -3.04 0.23
N ILE A 22 -0.80 -2.25 -0.28
CA ILE A 22 0.28 -2.77 -1.14
C ILE A 22 1.20 -3.68 -0.33
N LYS A 23 1.56 -3.29 0.89
CA LYS A 23 2.36 -4.13 1.79
C LYS A 23 1.67 -5.47 2.07
N ALA A 24 0.37 -5.47 2.36
CA ALA A 24 -0.38 -6.71 2.58
C ALA A 24 -0.42 -7.62 1.34
N MET A 25 -0.44 -7.07 0.13
CA MET A 25 -0.29 -7.85 -1.10
C MET A 25 1.12 -8.42 -1.21
N LEU A 26 2.17 -7.62 -1.02
CA LEU A 26 3.56 -8.07 -1.11
C LEU A 26 3.96 -9.07 -0.01
N ASP A 27 3.30 -9.04 1.14
CA ASP A 27 3.48 -10.02 2.22
C ASP A 27 2.70 -11.34 1.93
N ALA A 28 1.83 -11.38 0.91
CA ALA A 28 1.09 -12.56 0.49
C ALA A 28 1.85 -13.38 -0.57
N SER A 29 1.64 -14.70 -0.59
CA SER A 29 2.30 -15.59 -1.54
C SER A 29 1.87 -15.32 -2.99
N GLY A 30 2.84 -15.33 -3.90
CA GLY A 30 2.61 -15.16 -5.34
C GLY A 30 2.55 -13.71 -5.82
N PHE A 31 2.77 -12.76 -4.92
CA PHE A 31 2.93 -11.35 -5.24
C PHE A 31 4.41 -10.95 -5.27
N GLY A 32 4.73 -10.03 -6.16
CA GLY A 32 6.03 -9.39 -6.28
C GLY A 32 5.87 -7.91 -6.58
N TRP A 33 7.00 -7.23 -6.74
CA TRP A 33 7.07 -5.80 -7.00
C TRP A 33 7.99 -5.53 -8.19
N ASP A 34 7.56 -4.67 -9.10
CA ASP A 34 8.36 -4.16 -10.21
C ASP A 34 8.92 -2.80 -9.78
N ASP A 35 10.20 -2.75 -9.41
CA ASP A 35 10.86 -1.52 -8.95
C ASP A 35 10.98 -0.45 -10.04
N GLU A 36 11.03 -0.83 -11.33
CA GLU A 36 11.15 0.13 -12.43
C GLU A 36 9.83 0.80 -12.76
N ARG A 37 8.75 0.00 -12.78
CA ARG A 37 7.39 0.49 -13.10
C ARG A 37 6.60 0.90 -11.87
N HIS A 38 7.11 0.58 -10.69
CA HIS A 38 6.46 0.76 -9.39
C HIS A 38 5.06 0.14 -9.35
N VAL A 39 4.92 -1.12 -9.79
CA VAL A 39 3.64 -1.85 -9.80
C VAL A 39 3.75 -3.21 -9.13
N VAL A 40 2.60 -3.72 -8.69
CA VAL A 40 2.49 -5.08 -8.18
C VAL A 40 2.59 -6.08 -9.34
N LEU A 41 3.48 -7.06 -9.21
CA LEU A 41 3.59 -8.20 -10.11
C LEU A 41 2.83 -9.39 -9.51
N VAL A 42 1.91 -9.97 -10.27
CA VAL A 42 1.08 -11.08 -9.80
C VAL A 42 0.48 -11.82 -10.99
N HIS A 43 0.41 -13.15 -10.91
CA HIS A 43 -0.24 -13.98 -11.91
C HIS A 43 -1.77 -13.84 -11.85
N ASP A 44 -2.45 -13.93 -12.99
CA ASP A 44 -3.91 -13.76 -13.09
C ASP A 44 -4.67 -14.64 -12.09
N SER A 45 -4.30 -15.92 -11.97
CA SER A 45 -4.93 -16.85 -11.04
C SER A 45 -4.80 -16.43 -9.57
N VAL A 46 -3.61 -15.98 -9.16
CA VAL A 46 -3.36 -15.51 -7.77
C VAL A 46 -4.15 -14.23 -7.51
N TRP A 47 -4.19 -13.33 -8.50
CA TRP A 47 -4.96 -12.10 -8.40
C TRP A 47 -6.45 -12.36 -8.25
N ASP A 48 -7.03 -13.20 -9.12
CA ASP A 48 -8.46 -13.49 -9.15
C ASP A 48 -8.94 -14.15 -7.85
N ASP A 49 -8.08 -14.97 -7.21
CA ASP A 49 -8.37 -15.52 -5.89
C ASP A 49 -8.23 -14.49 -4.78
N TYR A 50 -7.20 -13.64 -4.82
CA TYR A 50 -6.96 -12.62 -3.80
C TYR A 50 -8.06 -11.56 -3.72
N VAL A 51 -8.59 -11.11 -4.87
CA VAL A 51 -9.64 -10.08 -4.91
C VAL A 51 -11.00 -10.57 -4.43
N LYS A 52 -11.25 -11.88 -4.39
CA LYS A 52 -12.49 -12.44 -3.82
C LYS A 52 -12.64 -12.08 -2.33
N SER A 53 -11.53 -12.08 -1.60
CA SER A 53 -11.48 -11.68 -0.19
C SER A 53 -11.12 -10.20 0.01
N HIS A 54 -10.52 -9.55 -0.99
CA HIS A 54 -10.06 -8.17 -0.92
C HIS A 54 -10.55 -7.30 -2.10
N PRO A 55 -11.87 -7.14 -2.31
CA PRO A 55 -12.41 -6.47 -3.50
C PRO A 55 -12.01 -4.99 -3.61
N LYS A 56 -11.61 -4.35 -2.50
CA LYS A 56 -11.17 -2.95 -2.47
C LYS A 56 -9.78 -2.71 -3.05
N VAL A 57 -9.00 -3.78 -3.31
CA VAL A 57 -7.63 -3.64 -3.83
C VAL A 57 -7.55 -3.68 -5.35
N VAL A 58 -8.69 -3.86 -6.03
CA VAL A 58 -8.74 -4.08 -7.48
C VAL A 58 -8.02 -2.97 -8.27
N ASP A 59 -8.14 -1.74 -7.80
CA ASP A 59 -7.54 -0.55 -8.42
C ASP A 59 -6.01 -0.53 -8.36
N TYR A 60 -5.36 -1.35 -7.51
CA TYR A 60 -3.91 -1.33 -7.35
C TYR A 60 -3.16 -2.26 -8.30
N ARG A 61 -3.84 -3.17 -9.01
CA ARG A 61 -3.19 -4.20 -9.84
C ARG A 61 -2.21 -3.63 -10.87
N ARG A 62 -2.65 -2.56 -11.55
CA ARG A 62 -1.95 -1.97 -12.71
C ARG A 62 -1.59 -0.51 -12.47
N LYS A 63 -1.79 -0.04 -11.24
CA LYS A 63 -1.59 1.36 -10.91
C LYS A 63 -0.16 1.54 -10.43
N ALA A 64 0.62 2.32 -11.18
CA ALA A 64 1.96 2.69 -10.75
C ALA A 64 1.88 3.50 -9.45
N MET A 65 2.65 3.11 -8.45
CA MET A 65 2.75 3.74 -7.14
C MET A 65 4.21 4.13 -6.86
N PRO A 66 4.74 5.17 -7.53
CA PRO A 66 6.15 5.59 -7.39
C PRO A 66 6.53 6.00 -5.96
N LEU A 67 5.54 6.45 -5.18
CA LEU A 67 5.75 6.83 -3.78
C LEU A 67 5.86 5.62 -2.84
N PHE A 68 5.72 4.38 -3.33
CA PHE A 68 5.70 3.22 -2.43
C PHE A 68 6.99 3.08 -1.62
N ASP A 69 8.15 3.33 -2.23
CA ASP A 69 9.44 3.28 -1.53
C ASP A 69 9.56 4.40 -0.48
N ASP A 70 9.17 5.63 -0.82
CA ASP A 70 9.13 6.75 0.13
C ASP A 70 8.17 6.47 1.29
N LEU A 71 7.01 5.87 1.01
CA LEU A 71 6.03 5.49 2.02
C LEU A 71 6.57 4.33 2.87
N ARG A 72 7.27 3.37 2.27
CA ARG A 72 7.96 2.31 2.98
C ARG A 72 8.94 2.91 3.97
N ASP A 73 9.79 3.84 3.55
CA ASP A 73 10.77 4.45 4.43
C ASP A 73 10.12 5.35 5.51
N LEU A 74 9.08 6.11 5.15
CA LEU A 74 8.32 6.93 6.08
C LEU A 74 7.61 6.09 7.17
N PHE A 75 7.09 4.92 6.80
CA PHE A 75 6.35 4.05 7.72
C PHE A 75 7.22 2.97 8.38
N LYS A 76 8.40 2.66 7.84
CA LYS A 76 9.41 1.75 8.40
C LYS A 76 9.99 2.38 9.67
N GLY A 77 9.34 2.11 10.80
CA GLY A 77 9.72 2.63 12.12
C GLY A 77 8.62 3.41 12.85
N THR A 78 7.45 3.62 12.24
CA THR A 78 6.28 4.26 12.90
C THR A 78 5.26 3.25 13.46
N TYR A 79 5.66 1.98 13.57
CA TYR A 79 4.96 1.03 14.43
C TYR A 79 5.21 1.44 15.89
N ALA A 80 4.43 2.38 16.40
CA ALA A 80 3.96 2.21 17.76
C ALA A 80 3.01 1.01 17.70
N THR A 81 3.53 -0.20 17.89
CA THR A 81 2.72 -1.32 18.34
C THR A 81 2.03 -0.83 19.60
N GLY A 82 0.73 -0.59 19.53
CA GLY A 82 -0.09 -0.26 20.68
C GLY A 82 -0.28 -1.47 21.60
N ASP A 83 0.82 -2.17 21.93
CA ASP A 83 0.86 -3.35 22.81
C ASP A 83 0.91 -2.95 24.29
N TYR A 84 0.60 -1.70 24.61
CA TYR A 84 0.37 -1.22 25.97
C TYR A 84 -1.00 -0.52 26.05
N ALA A 85 -2.05 -1.33 25.98
CA ALA A 85 -3.39 -0.97 26.47
C ALA A 85 -3.85 -2.05 27.45
#